data_AF-A0A937X948-F1
#
_entry.id   AF-A0A937X948-F1
#
_cell.length_a   1.000
_cell.length_b   1.000
_cell.length_c   1.000
_cell.angle_alpha   90.00
_cell.angle_beta   90.00
_cell.angle_gamma   90.00
#
_symmetry.space_group_name_H-M   'P 1'
#
loop_
_entity.id
_entity.type
_entity.pdbx_description
1 polymer ?
#
loop_
_entity_poly.entity_id
_entity_poly.type
_entity_poly.pdbx_seq_one_letter_code
_entity_poly.pdbx_strand_id
1 'polypeptide(L)'
;MRVMPGRNDRGGLIRGCAVLLGIACAGGGALATPPGERVEIFREQGIHFAPGDSARFASAEVRPSDGGRLVARTLPLSRPARPTRITAWAATRPVPKAPDEVHDRWDRAGNVRLRLSGGADIEILRFVTAYGGATLQRADVSHLAPLLEGPCTFVGFIDTWTSPAWTMDFGLEYSWFDTTAQWEPALDMAMADWVLPLLYTDGLTAENQPPEGLAAGVEIPAGTRRVVLVACTSGHCTDGRGADEFVTKDHVVAVDGFVVERFRPWRGDCRRFRELNPYCRRWADGSWSSDYSRSGWCPGDRVAPLELDLTDHLGPGPHRLSLRVEDIRPRDEEGHFGYWRVSACLVGWHSR
;
A
#
# COMPACT_ATOMS: atom_id res chain seq x y z
N MET A 1 -103.18 -8.44 8.66
CA MET A 1 -102.75 -9.40 9.70
C MET A 1 -101.27 -9.11 10.00
N ARG A 2 -100.89 -8.82 11.25
CA ARG A 2 -99.54 -8.30 11.64
C ARG A 2 -98.73 -9.35 12.41
N VAL A 3 -97.46 -9.54 12.04
CA VAL A 3 -96.30 -10.04 12.83
C VAL A 3 -95.05 -9.56 12.05
N MET A 4 -93.94 -9.01 12.59
CA MET A 4 -93.58 -8.32 13.84
C MET A 4 -92.46 -7.28 13.48
N PRO A 5 -92.05 -6.31 14.33
CA PRO A 5 -91.27 -5.15 13.92
C PRO A 5 -89.74 -5.31 14.01
N GLY A 6 -89.00 -4.56 13.18
CA GLY A 6 -87.57 -4.31 13.35
C GLY A 6 -87.28 -3.09 14.22
N ARG A 7 -86.24 -3.17 15.06
CA ARG A 7 -85.63 -2.05 15.79
C ARG A 7 -84.11 -2.26 15.83
N ASN A 8 -83.37 -1.17 15.61
CA ASN A 8 -82.29 -0.60 16.44
C ASN A 8 -81.37 -1.54 17.26
N ASP A 9 -80.07 -1.25 17.43
CA ASP A 9 -79.34 0.02 17.36
C ASP A 9 -77.82 -0.21 17.12
N ARG A 10 -77.12 0.81 16.59
CA ARG A 10 -75.71 1.23 16.82
C ARG A 10 -74.56 0.22 17.03
N GLY A 11 -73.40 0.58 16.46
CA GLY A 11 -72.12 0.46 17.21
C GLY A 11 -70.92 -0.15 16.48
N GLY A 12 -70.51 0.40 15.33
CA GLY A 12 -69.24 0.03 14.73
C GLY A 12 -68.06 0.76 15.38
N LEU A 13 -67.17 0.05 16.08
CA LEU A 13 -65.82 0.53 16.39
C LEU A 13 -64.76 -0.53 16.03
N ILE A 14 -63.61 -0.03 15.59
CA ILE A 14 -62.54 -0.77 14.92
C ILE A 14 -61.73 -1.61 15.92
N ARG A 15 -61.35 -2.84 15.53
CA ARG A 15 -60.20 -3.57 16.12
C ARG A 15 -59.30 -4.08 15.00
N GLY A 16 -58.01 -3.73 15.08
CA GLY A 16 -57.01 -4.12 14.09
C GLY A 16 -56.60 -5.59 14.22
N CYS A 17 -56.31 -6.24 13.08
CA CYS A 17 -55.61 -7.51 13.06
C CYS A 17 -54.10 -7.28 13.12
N ALA A 18 -53.43 -7.89 14.09
CA ALA A 18 -51.99 -8.01 14.09
C ALA A 18 -51.56 -9.12 13.12
N VAL A 19 -50.70 -8.80 12.16
CA VAL A 19 -50.01 -9.80 11.33
C VAL A 19 -48.62 -10.00 11.92
N LEU A 20 -48.34 -11.24 12.34
CA LEU A 20 -47.02 -11.64 12.84
C LEU A 20 -45.98 -11.55 11.72
N LEU A 21 -44.95 -10.71 11.90
CA LEU A 21 -43.77 -10.75 11.06
C LEU A 21 -42.95 -12.00 11.38
N GLY A 22 -42.91 -12.95 10.46
CA GLY A 22 -41.94 -14.05 10.51
C GLY A 22 -40.53 -13.51 10.25
N ILE A 23 -39.61 -13.75 11.17
CA ILE A 23 -38.19 -13.42 10.98
C ILE A 23 -37.60 -14.41 9.97
N ALA A 24 -37.45 -13.96 8.73
CA ALA A 24 -36.60 -14.63 7.75
C ALA A 24 -35.19 -14.05 7.87
N CYS A 25 -34.26 -14.84 8.40
CA CYS A 25 -32.83 -14.52 8.37
C CYS A 25 -32.32 -14.62 6.93
N ALA A 26 -32.44 -13.54 6.16
CA ALA A 26 -31.75 -13.43 4.88
C ALA A 26 -30.24 -13.29 5.14
N GLY A 27 -29.45 -14.20 4.58
CA GLY A 27 -28.00 -14.18 4.72
C GLY A 27 -27.42 -12.87 4.15
N GLY A 28 -26.45 -12.29 4.88
CA GLY A 28 -25.75 -11.09 4.45
C GLY A 28 -24.88 -11.36 3.22
N GLY A 29 -25.44 -11.21 2.03
CA GLY A 29 -24.63 -10.98 0.84
C GLY A 29 -23.94 -9.62 1.00
N ALA A 30 -22.61 -9.62 1.09
CA ALA A 30 -21.84 -8.38 1.06
C ALA A 30 -22.15 -7.66 -0.25
N LEU A 31 -22.72 -6.46 -0.15
CA LEU A 31 -23.00 -5.64 -1.33
C LEU A 31 -21.66 -5.22 -1.92
N ALA A 32 -21.51 -5.44 -3.23
CA ALA A 32 -20.31 -5.05 -3.96
C ALA A 32 -20.16 -3.53 -3.98
N THR A 33 -18.97 -3.04 -3.63
CA THR A 33 -18.55 -1.63 -3.66
C THR A 33 -18.86 -0.99 -5.02
N PRO A 34 -19.82 -0.05 -5.12
CA PRO A 34 -20.09 0.67 -6.36
C PRO A 34 -18.93 1.58 -6.79
N PRO A 35 -18.77 1.84 -8.10
CA PRO A 35 -17.85 2.85 -8.60
C PRO A 35 -18.25 4.26 -8.12
N GLY A 36 -17.25 5.10 -7.91
CA GLY A 36 -17.38 6.38 -7.22
C GLY A 36 -17.29 6.27 -5.69
N GLU A 37 -17.30 5.05 -5.13
CA GLU A 37 -17.04 4.86 -3.70
C GLU A 37 -15.58 5.19 -3.37
N ARG A 38 -15.41 5.94 -2.28
CA ARG A 38 -14.13 6.21 -1.64
C ARG A 38 -14.17 5.62 -0.24
N VAL A 39 -13.27 4.67 0.01
CA VAL A 39 -13.08 4.08 1.34
C VAL A 39 -11.92 4.81 2.01
N GLU A 40 -12.24 5.67 2.97
CA GLU A 40 -11.26 6.38 3.78
C GLU A 40 -10.78 5.49 4.93
N ILE A 41 -9.48 5.22 4.98
CA ILE A 41 -8.83 4.24 5.87
C ILE A 41 -8.05 4.97 6.97
N PHE A 42 -7.30 6.02 6.64
CA PHE A 42 -6.74 6.96 7.61
C PHE A 42 -7.21 8.37 7.24
N ARG A 43 -7.49 9.20 8.25
CA ARG A 43 -7.86 10.60 8.11
C ARG A 43 -7.14 11.42 9.17
N GLU A 44 -6.33 12.36 8.72
CA GLU A 44 -5.47 13.23 9.52
C GLU A 44 -4.68 12.47 10.61
N GLN A 45 -4.38 11.20 10.35
CA GLN A 45 -3.88 10.27 11.36
C GLN A 45 -2.44 10.65 11.70
N GLY A 46 -2.21 11.01 12.97
CA GLY A 46 -0.87 11.33 13.46
C GLY A 46 0.06 10.13 13.36
N ILE A 47 1.22 10.33 12.75
CA ILE A 47 2.36 9.41 12.73
C ILE A 47 3.56 10.18 13.28
N HIS A 48 4.22 9.62 14.29
CA HIS A 48 5.15 10.34 15.16
C HIS A 48 6.05 9.36 15.94
N PHE A 49 6.97 9.85 16.77
CA PHE A 49 7.73 9.01 17.69
C PHE A 49 7.73 9.57 19.12
N ALA A 50 6.86 9.03 19.97
CA ALA A 50 6.87 9.24 21.41
C ALA A 50 6.63 7.90 22.12
N PRO A 51 7.67 7.09 22.39
CA PRO A 51 7.51 5.73 22.92
C PRO A 51 6.81 5.65 24.28
N GLY A 52 6.86 6.69 25.10
CA GLY A 52 6.12 6.77 26.36
C GLY A 52 4.71 7.36 26.27
N ASP A 53 4.26 7.81 25.09
CA ASP A 53 3.02 8.59 24.90
C ASP A 53 2.42 8.39 23.48
N SER A 54 2.56 7.19 22.91
CA SER A 54 2.08 6.90 21.55
C SER A 54 0.55 6.82 21.47
N ALA A 55 -0.13 6.58 22.59
CA ALA A 55 -1.58 6.47 22.66
C ALA A 55 -2.32 7.79 22.38
N ARG A 56 -1.66 8.95 22.47
CA ARG A 56 -2.30 10.27 22.30
C ARG A 56 -2.82 10.56 20.89
N PHE A 57 -2.34 9.82 19.89
CA PHE A 57 -2.84 9.86 18.51
C PHE A 57 -3.59 8.58 18.11
N ALA A 58 -3.93 7.71 19.08
CA ALA A 58 -4.83 6.59 18.84
C ALA A 58 -6.28 7.08 18.67
N SER A 59 -7.11 6.28 18.01
CA SER A 59 -8.56 6.48 17.95
C SER A 59 -9.28 5.19 18.34
N ALA A 60 -10.62 5.19 18.35
CA ALA A 60 -11.38 3.97 18.58
C ALA A 60 -11.02 2.86 17.58
N GLU A 61 -10.62 3.23 16.36
CA GLU A 61 -10.39 2.31 15.23
C GLU A 61 -8.91 2.16 14.85
N VAL A 62 -8.07 3.15 15.15
CA VAL A 62 -6.63 3.12 14.82
C VAL A 62 -5.80 2.76 16.05
N ARG A 63 -4.83 1.87 15.86
CA ARG A 63 -3.89 1.40 16.90
C ARG A 63 -2.45 1.80 16.54
N PRO A 64 -1.78 2.65 17.34
CA PRO A 64 -0.37 2.96 17.15
C PRO A 64 0.53 1.84 17.68
N SER A 65 1.71 1.70 17.09
CA SER A 65 2.81 0.82 17.51
C SER A 65 4.15 1.43 17.08
N ASP A 66 5.29 0.81 17.45
CA ASP A 66 6.64 1.35 17.21
C ASP A 66 6.78 2.83 17.67
N GLY A 67 6.40 3.09 18.93
CA GLY A 67 6.38 4.43 19.51
C GLY A 67 5.47 5.46 18.82
N GLY A 68 4.59 5.04 17.91
CA GLY A 68 3.72 5.91 17.10
C GLY A 68 4.09 6.00 15.62
N ARG A 69 5.18 5.36 15.19
CA ARG A 69 5.67 5.36 13.79
C ARG A 69 4.82 4.48 12.88
N LEU A 70 4.20 3.46 13.46
CA LEU A 70 3.25 2.56 12.81
C LEU A 70 1.84 2.83 13.33
N VAL A 71 0.87 2.92 12.44
CA VAL A 71 -0.57 3.00 12.75
C VAL A 71 -1.31 1.91 11.99
N ALA A 72 -2.22 1.19 12.66
CA ALA A 72 -2.98 0.10 12.05
C ALA A 72 -4.50 0.30 12.23
N ARG A 73 -5.29 0.02 11.18
CA ARG A 73 -6.76 -0.04 11.22
C ARG A 73 -7.23 -1.28 10.48
N THR A 74 -8.19 -1.99 11.05
CA THR A 74 -8.87 -3.12 10.38
C THR A 74 -10.29 -2.71 10.05
N LEU A 75 -10.71 -2.93 8.80
CA LEU A 75 -12.07 -2.66 8.34
C LEU A 75 -12.50 -3.72 7.30
N PRO A 76 -13.79 -4.06 7.21
CA PRO A 76 -14.30 -4.95 6.17
C PRO A 76 -14.29 -4.23 4.81
N LEU A 77 -13.84 -4.93 3.75
CA LEU A 77 -13.97 -4.53 2.35
C LEU A 77 -14.80 -5.56 1.57
N SER A 78 -15.45 -5.11 0.50
CA SER A 78 -16.13 -5.98 -0.47
C SER A 78 -15.30 -6.07 -1.74
N ARG A 79 -14.99 -7.29 -2.21
CA ARG A 79 -14.37 -7.47 -3.53
C ARG A 79 -15.32 -6.96 -4.62
N PRO A 80 -14.85 -6.19 -5.61
CA PRO A 80 -15.69 -5.76 -6.74
C PRO A 80 -16.23 -6.97 -7.52
N ALA A 81 -17.54 -6.99 -7.77
CA ALA A 81 -18.21 -8.09 -8.48
C ALA A 81 -18.02 -8.06 -10.03
N ARG A 82 -17.23 -7.11 -10.53
CA ARG A 82 -16.88 -6.89 -11.94
C ARG A 82 -15.47 -6.27 -12.00
N PRO A 83 -14.77 -6.27 -13.15
CA PRO A 83 -13.52 -5.53 -13.31
C PRO A 83 -13.69 -4.05 -12.95
N THR A 84 -12.98 -3.62 -11.91
CA THR A 84 -13.06 -2.28 -11.32
C THR A 84 -11.65 -1.79 -11.05
N ARG A 85 -11.33 -0.59 -11.50
CA ARG A 85 -10.07 0.08 -11.20
C ARG A 85 -10.07 0.50 -9.74
N ILE A 86 -9.09 0.03 -8.98
CA ILE A 86 -8.86 0.40 -7.58
C ILE A 86 -7.66 1.33 -7.52
N THR A 87 -7.88 2.58 -7.14
CA THR A 87 -6.80 3.56 -6.94
C THR A 87 -6.54 3.76 -5.46
N ALA A 88 -5.37 3.35 -4.96
CA ALA A 88 -4.89 3.76 -3.66
C ALA A 88 -4.44 5.23 -3.70
N TRP A 89 -4.69 5.98 -2.64
CA TRP A 89 -4.21 7.35 -2.48
C TRP A 89 -3.74 7.59 -1.05
N ALA A 90 -2.63 8.33 -0.91
CA ALA A 90 -2.06 8.72 0.39
C ALA A 90 -1.70 10.20 0.36
N ALA A 91 -2.20 10.99 1.31
CA ALA A 91 -1.76 12.36 1.53
C ALA A 91 -0.92 12.41 2.81
N THR A 92 0.28 12.96 2.75
CA THR A 92 1.12 13.19 3.93
C THR A 92 1.33 14.69 4.13
N ARG A 93 1.21 15.16 5.37
CA ARG A 93 1.41 16.57 5.73
C ARG A 93 2.32 16.67 6.95
N PRO A 94 3.35 17.53 6.93
CA PRO A 94 4.18 17.77 8.10
C PRO A 94 3.38 18.58 9.13
N VAL A 95 3.57 18.31 10.41
CA VAL A 95 2.94 19.10 11.48
C VAL A 95 3.72 20.41 11.65
N PRO A 96 3.06 21.58 11.50
CA PRO A 96 3.70 22.88 11.71
C PRO A 96 4.17 23.06 13.15
N LYS A 97 5.33 23.68 13.31
CA LYS A 97 5.91 24.13 14.58
C LYS A 97 5.84 25.65 14.73
N ALA A 98 6.01 26.37 13.62
CA ALA A 98 5.87 27.81 13.47
C ALA A 98 5.35 28.12 12.04
N PRO A 99 5.05 29.39 11.68
CA PRO A 99 4.60 29.72 10.33
C PRO A 99 5.56 29.30 9.21
N ASP A 100 6.86 29.26 9.52
CA ASP A 100 7.98 28.92 8.65
C ASP A 100 8.85 27.78 9.23
N GLU A 101 8.29 26.92 10.10
CA GLU A 101 8.98 25.75 10.64
C GLU A 101 8.04 24.56 10.81
N VAL A 102 8.53 23.34 10.55
CA VAL A 102 7.82 22.07 10.82
C VAL A 102 8.60 21.21 11.81
N HIS A 103 7.90 20.29 12.50
CA HIS A 103 8.54 19.40 13.47
C HIS A 103 9.47 18.36 12.83
N ASP A 104 9.08 17.77 11.69
CA ASP A 104 9.91 16.84 10.92
C ASP A 104 10.20 17.41 9.53
N ARG A 105 11.43 17.86 9.33
CA ARG A 105 11.88 18.52 8.09
C ARG A 105 12.58 17.57 7.12
N TRP A 106 12.69 16.30 7.47
CA TRP A 106 13.51 15.31 6.76
C TRP A 106 12.68 14.49 5.77
N ASP A 107 13.36 13.93 4.78
CA ASP A 107 12.85 13.00 3.78
C ASP A 107 12.80 11.57 4.36
N ARG A 108 11.67 11.25 5.00
CA ARG A 108 11.44 9.95 5.65
C ARG A 108 10.92 8.93 4.67
N ALA A 109 11.49 7.73 4.68
CA ALA A 109 10.85 6.58 4.07
C ALA A 109 9.49 6.32 4.74
N GLY A 110 8.48 6.01 3.94
CA GLY A 110 7.14 5.68 4.43
C GLY A 110 6.44 4.69 3.52
N ASN A 111 5.45 3.99 4.07
CA ASN A 111 4.62 3.08 3.31
C ASN A 111 3.20 2.97 3.87
N VAL A 112 2.31 2.40 3.05
CA VAL A 112 1.05 1.83 3.49
C VAL A 112 0.98 0.39 2.99
N ARG A 113 0.64 -0.52 3.90
CA ARG A 113 0.70 -1.97 3.68
C ARG A 113 -0.61 -2.64 4.06
N LEU A 114 -0.95 -3.71 3.35
CA LEU A 114 -1.95 -4.68 3.78
C LEU A 114 -1.25 -5.76 4.60
N ARG A 115 -1.61 -5.87 5.88
CA ARG A 115 -1.13 -6.93 6.76
C ARG A 115 -1.93 -8.20 6.54
N LEU A 116 -1.22 -9.27 6.22
CA LEU A 116 -1.80 -10.60 6.04
C LEU A 116 -1.72 -11.40 7.35
N SER A 117 -2.54 -12.45 7.46
CA SER A 117 -2.53 -13.37 8.60
C SER A 117 -1.34 -14.34 8.59
N GLY A 118 -0.64 -14.45 7.45
CA GLY A 118 0.59 -15.20 7.26
C GLY A 118 1.32 -14.75 5.99
N GLY A 119 2.61 -15.04 5.91
CA GLY A 119 3.48 -14.50 4.86
C GLY A 119 3.93 -13.07 5.13
N ALA A 120 4.48 -12.41 4.11
CA ALA A 120 4.90 -11.01 4.17
C ALA A 120 3.72 -10.04 3.99
N ASP A 121 3.76 -8.89 4.66
CA ASP A 121 2.83 -7.77 4.43
C ASP A 121 2.97 -7.27 2.97
N ILE A 122 1.85 -7.07 2.27
CA ILE A 122 1.83 -6.52 0.90
C ILE A 122 1.95 -5.00 0.96
N GLU A 123 2.91 -4.43 0.25
CA GLU A 123 3.10 -2.97 0.21
C GLU A 123 2.26 -2.36 -0.92
N ILE A 124 1.24 -1.58 -0.53
CA ILE A 124 0.26 -0.95 -1.43
C ILE A 124 0.83 0.33 -2.03
N LEU A 125 1.50 1.12 -1.18
CA LEU A 125 2.20 2.34 -1.55
C LEU A 125 3.50 2.40 -0.76
N ARG A 126 4.61 2.67 -1.45
CA ARG A 126 5.84 3.17 -0.84
C ARG A 126 6.07 4.60 -1.32
N PHE A 127 6.56 5.45 -0.44
CA PHE A 127 6.90 6.83 -0.74
C PHE A 127 8.09 7.28 0.10
N VAL A 128 8.66 8.42 -0.26
CA VAL A 128 9.54 9.17 0.63
C VAL A 128 8.94 10.56 0.83
N THR A 129 8.80 10.99 2.09
CA THR A 129 8.24 12.32 2.38
C THR A 129 9.12 13.39 1.74
N ALA A 130 8.54 14.53 1.41
CA ALA A 130 9.33 15.68 1.05
C ALA A 130 10.06 16.23 2.28
N TYR A 131 11.08 17.06 2.09
CA TYR A 131 11.74 17.83 3.14
C TYR A 131 10.76 18.85 3.74
N GLY A 132 9.93 18.40 4.70
CA GLY A 132 8.94 19.19 5.40
C GLY A 132 7.85 19.82 4.52
N GLY A 133 7.46 19.17 3.42
CA GLY A 133 6.34 19.60 2.59
C GLY A 133 5.25 18.55 2.46
N ALA A 134 4.04 18.99 2.11
CA ALA A 134 2.90 18.11 1.92
C ALA A 134 2.94 17.41 0.55
N THR A 135 2.45 16.17 0.49
CA THR A 135 2.36 15.40 -0.76
C THR A 135 1.01 14.70 -0.90
N LEU A 136 0.61 14.40 -2.13
CA LEU A 136 -0.50 13.50 -2.46
C LEU A 136 0.00 12.48 -3.48
N GLN A 137 0.12 11.23 -3.04
CA GLN A 137 0.46 10.09 -3.88
C GLN A 137 -0.81 9.34 -4.27
N ARG A 138 -0.80 8.76 -5.48
CA ARG A 138 -1.84 7.83 -5.96
C ARG A 138 -1.16 6.65 -6.66
N ALA A 139 -1.78 5.48 -6.67
CA ALA A 139 -1.36 4.36 -7.51
C ALA A 139 -2.54 3.48 -7.90
N ASP A 140 -2.48 2.88 -9.08
CA ASP A 140 -3.36 1.77 -9.42
C ASP A 140 -2.92 0.53 -8.64
N VAL A 141 -3.88 -0.09 -7.95
CA VAL A 141 -3.69 -1.30 -7.14
C VAL A 141 -4.77 -2.33 -7.45
N SER A 142 -5.36 -2.27 -8.64
CA SER A 142 -6.41 -3.21 -9.11
C SER A 142 -5.93 -4.66 -9.12
N HIS A 143 -4.62 -4.88 -9.29
CA HIS A 143 -3.97 -6.17 -9.15
C HIS A 143 -4.07 -6.76 -7.72
N LEU A 144 -4.33 -5.94 -6.69
CA LEU A 144 -4.53 -6.39 -5.31
C LEU A 144 -5.99 -6.74 -4.98
N ALA A 145 -6.92 -6.64 -5.92
CA ALA A 145 -8.34 -6.94 -5.70
C ALA A 145 -8.64 -8.30 -5.00
N PRO A 146 -7.91 -9.41 -5.26
CA PRO A 146 -8.09 -10.67 -4.54
C PRO A 146 -7.83 -10.62 -3.03
N LEU A 147 -7.11 -9.61 -2.54
CA LEU A 147 -6.76 -9.45 -1.12
C LEU A 147 -7.61 -8.39 -0.41
N LEU A 148 -8.47 -7.68 -1.15
CA LEU A 148 -9.29 -6.56 -0.64
C LEU A 148 -10.73 -7.04 -0.36
N GLU A 149 -10.85 -8.15 0.37
CA GLU A 149 -12.13 -8.80 0.69
C GLU A 149 -12.18 -9.22 2.16
N GLY A 150 -13.31 -8.97 2.83
CA GLY A 150 -13.46 -9.23 4.25
C GLY A 150 -12.59 -8.30 5.13
N PRO A 151 -12.23 -8.72 6.36
CA PRO A 151 -11.47 -7.89 7.29
C PRO A 151 -10.03 -7.63 6.81
N CYS A 152 -9.80 -6.46 6.23
CA CYS A 152 -8.51 -6.01 5.74
C CYS A 152 -7.81 -5.15 6.79
N THR A 153 -6.57 -5.48 7.15
CA THR A 153 -5.77 -4.70 8.12
C THR A 153 -4.75 -3.84 7.40
N PHE A 154 -4.96 -2.53 7.38
CA PHE A 154 -4.04 -1.57 6.78
C PHE A 154 -3.07 -1.03 7.82
N VAL A 155 -1.81 -0.87 7.43
CA VAL A 155 -0.73 -0.38 8.28
C VAL A 155 -0.04 0.79 7.58
N GLY A 156 -0.16 1.99 8.15
CA GLY A 156 0.57 3.18 7.73
C GLY A 156 1.87 3.33 8.50
N PHE A 157 2.94 3.78 7.82
CA PHE A 157 4.28 3.94 8.38
C PHE A 157 4.95 5.21 7.85
N ILE A 158 5.66 5.92 8.73
CA ILE A 158 6.69 6.91 8.37
C ILE A 158 7.87 6.74 9.32
N ASP A 159 9.09 6.68 8.80
CA ASP A 159 10.35 6.54 9.56
C ASP A 159 10.77 7.82 10.31
N THR A 160 9.82 8.40 11.05
CA THR A 160 10.03 9.61 11.83
C THR A 160 10.58 9.29 13.22
N TRP A 161 11.33 10.24 13.78
CA TRP A 161 11.92 10.17 15.11
C TRP A 161 11.58 11.43 15.94
N THR A 162 10.55 12.17 15.54
CA THR A 162 10.09 13.41 16.20
C THR A 162 8.64 13.27 16.67
N SER A 163 8.20 14.10 17.61
CA SER A 163 6.80 14.14 18.02
C SER A 163 6.34 15.55 18.41
N PRO A 164 5.27 16.09 17.78
CA PRO A 164 4.58 15.55 16.60
C PRO A 164 5.51 15.47 15.37
N ALA A 165 5.02 14.92 14.25
CA ALA A 165 5.81 14.81 13.02
C ALA A 165 4.96 14.98 11.76
N TRP A 166 4.09 14.02 11.48
CA TRP A 166 3.28 13.97 10.25
C TRP A 166 1.82 13.63 10.56
N THR A 167 0.92 14.03 9.67
CA THR A 167 -0.40 13.42 9.52
C THR A 167 -0.51 12.69 8.18
N MET A 168 -1.27 11.60 8.17
CA MET A 168 -1.55 10.78 6.99
C MET A 168 -3.06 10.67 6.77
N ASP A 169 -3.49 11.00 5.56
CA ASP A 169 -4.72 10.46 4.99
C ASP A 169 -4.36 9.27 4.09
N PHE A 170 -5.18 8.23 4.09
CA PHE A 170 -5.06 7.11 3.16
C PHE A 170 -6.43 6.54 2.83
N GLY A 171 -6.62 6.11 1.60
CA GLY A 171 -7.83 5.41 1.20
C GLY A 171 -7.74 4.73 -0.16
N LEU A 172 -8.84 4.08 -0.52
CA LEU A 172 -9.06 3.46 -1.82
C LEU A 172 -10.20 4.20 -2.54
N GLU A 173 -10.09 4.33 -3.86
CA GLU A 173 -11.12 4.88 -4.73
C GLU A 173 -11.43 3.90 -5.86
N TYR A 174 -12.70 3.57 -6.03
CA TYR A 174 -13.16 2.55 -6.96
C TYR A 174 -13.81 3.21 -8.18
N SER A 175 -13.43 2.78 -9.39
CA SER A 175 -13.94 3.33 -10.65
C SER A 175 -14.07 2.24 -11.71
N TRP A 176 -14.96 2.39 -12.68
CA TRP A 176 -14.95 1.48 -13.84
C TRP A 176 -13.70 1.72 -14.68
N PHE A 177 -13.17 0.64 -15.28
CA PHE A 177 -12.25 0.77 -16.41
C PHE A 177 -12.97 1.36 -17.62
N ASP A 178 -12.33 2.28 -18.34
CA ASP A 178 -12.89 2.80 -19.59
C ASP A 178 -12.58 1.84 -20.75
N THR A 179 -13.50 0.91 -20.99
CA THR A 179 -13.34 -0.12 -22.04
C THR A 179 -13.31 0.43 -23.47
N THR A 180 -13.48 1.75 -23.65
CA THR A 180 -13.33 2.44 -24.94
C THR A 180 -11.95 3.09 -25.12
N ALA A 181 -11.17 3.21 -24.04
CA ALA A 181 -9.85 3.81 -24.06
C ALA A 181 -8.77 2.80 -24.50
N GLN A 182 -8.01 3.15 -25.55
CA GLN A 182 -6.98 2.26 -26.14
C GLN A 182 -5.76 1.98 -25.25
N TRP A 183 -5.64 2.68 -24.11
CA TRP A 183 -4.53 2.55 -23.17
C TRP A 183 -4.91 1.79 -21.89
N GLU A 184 -6.18 1.38 -21.76
CA GLU A 184 -6.63 0.53 -20.66
C GLU A 184 -6.23 -0.95 -20.90
N PRO A 185 -5.98 -1.73 -19.84
CA PRO A 185 -5.77 -3.16 -20.00
C PRO A 185 -7.06 -3.82 -20.51
N ALA A 186 -6.91 -4.95 -21.21
CA ALA A 186 -8.05 -5.79 -21.54
C ALA A 186 -8.81 -6.18 -20.26
N LEU A 187 -10.14 -6.23 -20.30
CA LEU A 187 -11.00 -6.41 -19.10
C LEU A 187 -10.69 -7.68 -18.31
N ASP A 188 -10.27 -8.72 -19.00
CA ASP A 188 -9.88 -10.03 -18.49
C ASP A 188 -8.48 -10.03 -17.83
N MET A 189 -7.71 -8.98 -18.05
CA MET A 189 -6.42 -8.68 -17.40
C MET A 189 -6.52 -7.55 -16.35
N ALA A 190 -7.65 -6.87 -16.25
CA ALA A 190 -7.81 -5.63 -15.48
C ALA A 190 -7.84 -5.82 -13.94
N MET A 191 -8.12 -7.04 -13.46
CA MET A 191 -7.94 -7.44 -12.05
C MET A 191 -7.31 -8.83 -12.01
N ALA A 192 -6.44 -9.06 -11.02
CA ALA A 192 -5.82 -10.37 -10.81
C ALA A 192 -6.83 -11.41 -10.30
N ASP A 193 -6.53 -12.69 -10.56
CA ASP A 193 -7.23 -13.81 -9.95
C ASP A 193 -6.65 -14.13 -8.56
N TRP A 194 -5.32 -14.07 -8.43
CA TRP A 194 -4.60 -14.35 -7.20
C TRP A 194 -3.37 -13.43 -7.00
N VAL A 195 -2.99 -13.26 -5.74
CA VAL A 195 -1.75 -12.56 -5.31
C VAL A 195 -1.06 -13.40 -4.24
N LEU A 196 0.24 -13.63 -4.40
CA LEU A 196 1.07 -14.39 -3.47
C LEU A 196 2.16 -13.47 -2.88
N PRO A 197 2.16 -13.18 -1.56
CA PRO A 197 3.24 -12.43 -0.92
C PRO A 197 4.56 -13.20 -0.99
N LEU A 198 5.65 -12.54 -1.35
CA LEU A 198 6.99 -13.16 -1.40
C LEU A 198 7.83 -12.70 -0.21
N LEU A 199 8.03 -11.38 -0.09
CA LEU A 199 8.94 -10.80 0.89
C LEU A 199 8.58 -9.35 1.20
N TYR A 200 8.90 -8.93 2.42
CA TYR A 200 8.89 -7.54 2.87
C TYR A 200 10.05 -7.36 3.85
N THR A 201 10.92 -6.39 3.57
CA THR A 201 11.99 -5.95 4.48
C THR A 201 12.24 -4.45 4.30
N ASP A 202 12.45 -3.75 5.40
CA ASP A 202 12.80 -2.33 5.46
C ASP A 202 14.28 -2.08 5.77
N GLY A 203 15.09 -3.14 5.86
CA GLY A 203 16.49 -3.08 6.29
C GLY A 203 17.35 -4.22 5.76
N LEU A 204 17.27 -4.54 4.46
CA LEU A 204 18.20 -5.47 3.81
C LEU A 204 19.60 -4.85 3.74
N THR A 205 20.61 -5.52 4.30
CA THR A 205 22.00 -5.05 4.35
C THR A 205 22.94 -6.12 3.77
N ALA A 206 24.20 -5.75 3.51
CA ALA A 206 25.24 -6.71 3.16
C ALA A 206 25.46 -7.81 4.24
N GLU A 207 25.11 -7.53 5.50
CA GLU A 207 25.31 -8.43 6.64
C GLU A 207 24.18 -9.46 6.79
N ASN A 208 22.95 -9.11 6.39
CA ASN A 208 21.75 -9.95 6.60
C ASN A 208 21.17 -10.55 5.31
N GLN A 209 21.67 -10.15 4.12
CA GLN A 209 21.28 -10.76 2.86
C GLN A 209 21.94 -12.15 2.70
N PRO A 210 21.18 -13.23 2.46
CA PRO A 210 21.75 -14.55 2.16
C PRO A 210 22.58 -14.54 0.87
N PRO A 211 23.57 -15.43 0.69
CA PRO A 211 24.39 -15.50 -0.51
C PRO A 211 23.58 -15.60 -1.81
N GLU A 212 22.50 -16.38 -1.80
CA GLU A 212 21.57 -16.56 -2.92
C GLU A 212 20.47 -15.49 -3.02
N GLY A 213 20.47 -14.48 -2.15
CA GLY A 213 19.41 -13.48 -2.02
C GLY A 213 18.24 -13.92 -1.15
N LEU A 214 17.21 -13.08 -1.09
CA LEU A 214 15.95 -13.37 -0.41
C LEU A 214 15.14 -14.34 -1.27
N ALA A 215 15.10 -15.60 -0.86
CA ALA A 215 14.45 -16.68 -1.60
C ALA A 215 13.12 -17.12 -0.97
N ALA A 216 12.14 -17.43 -1.81
CA ALA A 216 10.85 -17.98 -1.44
C ALA A 216 10.50 -19.20 -2.32
N GLY A 217 10.00 -20.27 -1.69
CA GLY A 217 9.28 -21.31 -2.42
C GLY A 217 7.87 -20.83 -2.72
N VAL A 218 7.41 -21.01 -3.96
CA VAL A 218 6.09 -20.56 -4.44
C VAL A 218 5.36 -21.73 -5.09
N GLU A 219 4.04 -21.74 -4.98
CA GLU A 219 3.16 -22.69 -5.68
C GLU A 219 2.28 -21.87 -6.63
N ILE A 220 2.45 -22.07 -7.93
CA ILE A 220 1.71 -21.35 -8.97
C ILE A 220 0.39 -22.09 -9.25
N PRO A 221 -0.79 -21.47 -9.06
CA PRO A 221 -2.07 -22.14 -9.21
C PRO A 221 -2.31 -22.74 -10.60
N ALA A 222 -2.97 -23.91 -10.63
CA ALA A 222 -3.40 -24.56 -11.86
C ALA A 222 -4.24 -23.63 -12.74
N GLY A 223 -4.00 -23.69 -14.06
CA GLY A 223 -4.71 -22.84 -15.03
C GLY A 223 -4.27 -21.38 -15.06
N THR A 224 -3.26 -20.97 -14.28
CA THR A 224 -2.58 -19.68 -14.47
C THR A 224 -2.01 -19.59 -15.89
N ARG A 225 -2.20 -18.43 -16.54
CA ARG A 225 -1.74 -18.15 -17.90
C ARG A 225 -0.84 -16.93 -18.02
N ARG A 226 -0.79 -16.09 -16.98
CA ARG A 226 0.11 -14.95 -16.87
C ARG A 226 0.55 -14.78 -15.42
N VAL A 227 1.85 -14.54 -15.20
CA VAL A 227 2.44 -14.28 -13.88
C VAL A 227 3.32 -13.04 -13.96
N VAL A 228 3.10 -12.08 -13.07
CA VAL A 228 3.91 -10.86 -12.95
C VAL A 228 4.49 -10.78 -11.55
N LEU A 229 5.80 -10.58 -11.46
CA LEU A 229 6.47 -10.14 -10.24
C LEU A 229 6.30 -8.62 -10.09
N VAL A 230 5.61 -8.20 -9.03
CA VAL A 230 5.52 -6.80 -8.63
C VAL A 230 6.51 -6.59 -7.50
N ALA A 231 7.58 -5.83 -7.74
CA ALA A 231 8.67 -5.61 -6.78
C ALA A 231 8.92 -4.12 -6.56
N CYS A 232 8.84 -3.65 -5.31
CA CYS A 232 9.14 -2.28 -4.94
C CYS A 232 10.45 -2.21 -4.14
N THR A 233 11.40 -1.43 -4.65
CA THR A 233 12.75 -1.34 -4.08
C THR A 233 13.24 0.11 -4.00
N SER A 234 13.98 0.43 -2.93
CA SER A 234 14.59 1.74 -2.73
C SER A 234 15.84 1.62 -1.88
N GLY A 235 16.95 2.18 -2.34
CA GLY A 235 18.26 2.15 -1.68
C GLY A 235 18.47 3.36 -0.77
N HIS A 236 19.12 3.15 0.36
CA HIS A 236 19.30 4.11 1.44
C HIS A 236 20.68 3.95 2.09
N CYS A 237 21.13 4.93 2.85
CA CYS A 237 22.34 4.80 3.67
C CYS A 237 22.18 5.51 5.02
N THR A 238 22.94 5.10 6.03
CA THR A 238 22.81 5.66 7.39
C THR A 238 23.52 6.99 7.61
N ASP A 239 24.25 7.51 6.61
CA ASP A 239 25.03 8.74 6.71
C ASP A 239 24.75 9.81 5.64
N GLY A 240 24.01 9.47 4.58
CA GLY A 240 23.72 10.39 3.46
C GLY A 240 24.94 10.76 2.61
N ARG A 241 26.06 10.01 2.67
CA ARG A 241 27.36 10.38 2.05
C ARG A 241 27.69 9.63 0.75
N GLY A 242 26.72 9.46 -0.14
CA GLY A 242 27.00 8.95 -1.49
C GLY A 242 27.06 7.43 -1.64
N ALA A 243 26.48 6.68 -0.70
CA ALA A 243 26.34 5.22 -0.80
C ALA A 243 25.02 4.83 -1.49
N ASP A 244 24.41 3.71 -1.11
CA ASP A 244 23.25 3.07 -1.73
C ASP A 244 22.01 3.97 -1.95
N GLU A 245 21.91 5.13 -1.32
CA GLU A 245 20.94 6.19 -1.67
C GLU A 245 21.24 6.86 -3.03
N PHE A 246 22.50 7.17 -3.30
CA PHE A 246 23.00 7.92 -4.47
C PHE A 246 23.87 7.08 -5.42
N VAL A 247 24.08 5.80 -5.12
CA VAL A 247 24.76 4.83 -5.98
C VAL A 247 23.90 3.56 -6.01
N THR A 248 23.12 3.44 -7.08
CA THR A 248 22.23 2.31 -7.31
C THR A 248 22.98 1.00 -7.54
N LYS A 249 22.28 -0.11 -7.28
CA LYS A 249 22.80 -1.48 -7.21
C LYS A 249 21.98 -2.40 -8.11
N ASP A 250 22.64 -3.40 -8.70
CA ASP A 250 21.94 -4.40 -9.50
C ASP A 250 21.05 -5.27 -8.61
N HIS A 251 19.81 -5.44 -9.05
CA HIS A 251 18.83 -6.35 -8.48
C HIS A 251 18.71 -7.53 -9.42
N VAL A 252 19.03 -8.72 -8.92
CA VAL A 252 19.03 -9.98 -9.67
C VAL A 252 17.81 -10.78 -9.25
N VAL A 253 16.95 -11.10 -10.22
CA VAL A 253 15.82 -12.02 -10.06
C VAL A 253 16.23 -13.37 -10.63
N ALA A 254 16.03 -14.44 -9.87
CA ALA A 254 16.25 -15.79 -10.34
C ALA A 254 15.06 -16.72 -10.05
N VAL A 255 14.73 -17.58 -11.01
CA VAL A 255 13.71 -18.63 -10.94
C VAL A 255 14.42 -19.98 -11.07
N ASP A 256 14.18 -20.88 -10.13
CA ASP A 256 14.74 -22.25 -10.06
C ASP A 256 16.26 -22.32 -10.20
N GLY A 257 16.96 -21.27 -9.74
CA GLY A 257 18.41 -21.12 -9.80
C GLY A 257 18.95 -20.44 -11.06
N PHE A 258 18.10 -20.14 -12.04
CA PHE A 258 18.47 -19.41 -13.25
C PHE A 258 18.13 -17.92 -13.13
N VAL A 259 19.08 -17.05 -13.43
CA VAL A 259 18.82 -15.60 -13.49
C VAL A 259 17.92 -15.30 -14.68
N VAL A 260 16.78 -14.65 -14.42
CA VAL A 260 15.78 -14.29 -15.43
C VAL A 260 15.76 -12.79 -15.72
N GLU A 261 16.14 -11.95 -14.76
CA GLU A 261 16.20 -10.49 -14.94
C GLU A 261 17.31 -9.87 -14.07
N ARG A 262 17.91 -8.78 -14.56
CA ARG A 262 18.85 -7.93 -13.82
C ARG A 262 18.53 -6.46 -14.07
N PHE A 263 17.90 -5.82 -13.09
CA PHE A 263 17.47 -4.43 -13.17
C PHE A 263 18.20 -3.52 -12.17
N ARG A 264 18.10 -2.21 -12.35
CA ARG A 264 18.82 -1.22 -11.53
C ARG A 264 17.90 -0.03 -11.22
N PRO A 265 17.31 0.06 -10.01
CA PRO A 265 16.36 1.13 -9.67
C PRO A 265 17.08 2.48 -9.54
N TRP A 266 16.76 3.43 -10.42
CA TRP A 266 17.38 4.75 -10.43
C TRP A 266 16.42 5.82 -10.92
N ARG A 267 16.50 7.02 -10.34
CA ARG A 267 15.72 8.18 -10.75
C ARG A 267 16.60 9.40 -10.96
N GLY A 268 16.61 9.89 -12.20
CA GLY A 268 17.30 11.11 -12.61
C GLY A 268 16.46 12.38 -12.51
N ASP A 269 15.18 12.29 -12.15
CA ASP A 269 14.19 13.35 -12.35
C ASP A 269 13.77 14.10 -11.07
N CYS A 270 14.47 13.90 -9.95
CA CYS A 270 14.07 14.39 -8.63
C CYS A 270 13.89 15.92 -8.52
N ARG A 271 14.58 16.71 -9.38
CA ARG A 271 14.37 18.16 -9.52
C ARG A 271 12.91 18.56 -9.80
N ARG A 272 12.10 17.67 -10.40
CA ARG A 272 10.66 17.89 -10.64
C ARG A 272 9.85 18.10 -9.36
N PHE A 273 10.35 17.63 -8.21
CA PHE A 273 9.67 17.71 -6.92
C PHE A 273 10.18 18.86 -6.04
N ARG A 274 11.04 19.77 -6.55
CA ARG A 274 11.62 20.88 -5.77
C ARG A 274 10.59 21.68 -4.99
N GLU A 275 9.46 22.03 -5.62
CA GLU A 275 8.41 22.85 -5.00
C GLU A 275 7.75 22.16 -3.79
N LEU A 276 7.79 20.83 -3.72
CA LEU A 276 7.30 20.06 -2.58
C LEU A 276 8.29 20.06 -1.40
N ASN A 277 9.52 20.54 -1.56
CA ASN A 277 10.63 20.32 -0.63
C ASN A 277 11.17 21.62 0.03
N PRO A 278 10.34 22.38 0.78
CA PRO A 278 10.70 23.72 1.26
C PRO A 278 11.81 23.76 2.31
N TYR A 279 11.99 22.71 3.12
CA TYR A 279 13.02 22.67 4.18
C TYR A 279 14.30 21.93 3.77
N CYS A 280 14.45 21.68 2.47
CA CYS A 280 15.59 20.96 1.92
C CYS A 280 16.90 21.73 2.13
N ARG A 281 17.99 21.04 2.43
CA ARG A 281 19.32 21.67 2.49
C ARG A 281 19.76 22.11 1.08
N ARG A 282 20.20 23.35 0.98
CA ARG A 282 20.95 23.90 -0.16
C ARG A 282 22.45 23.90 0.14
N TRP A 283 23.28 23.60 -0.86
CA TRP A 283 24.75 23.71 -0.76
C TRP A 283 25.27 25.02 -1.34
N ALA A 284 26.56 25.31 -1.08
CA ALA A 284 27.22 26.54 -1.50
C ALA A 284 27.36 26.70 -3.02
N ASP A 285 27.35 25.58 -3.77
CA ASP A 285 27.29 25.55 -5.23
C ASP A 285 25.89 25.87 -5.80
N GLY A 286 24.90 26.04 -4.92
CA GLY A 286 23.53 26.38 -5.26
C GLY A 286 22.59 25.19 -5.46
N SER A 287 23.10 23.95 -5.46
CA SER A 287 22.31 22.71 -5.56
C SER A 287 21.50 22.43 -4.28
N TRP A 288 20.48 21.56 -4.37
CA TRP A 288 19.58 21.20 -3.26
C TRP A 288 19.45 19.69 -3.12
N SER A 289 19.31 19.17 -1.89
CA SER A 289 19.30 17.70 -1.68
C SER A 289 18.18 16.98 -2.43
N SER A 290 17.02 17.62 -2.63
CA SER A 290 15.92 17.06 -3.42
C SER A 290 16.17 17.06 -4.94
N ASP A 291 17.24 17.68 -5.46
CA ASP A 291 17.62 17.57 -6.88
C ASP A 291 18.33 16.26 -7.18
N TYR A 292 19.04 15.72 -6.20
CA TYR A 292 19.96 14.61 -6.42
C TYR A 292 19.23 13.34 -6.85
N SER A 293 19.76 12.76 -7.92
CA SER A 293 19.36 11.46 -8.45
C SER A 293 19.61 10.36 -7.42
N ARG A 294 18.70 9.39 -7.35
CA ARG A 294 18.63 8.44 -6.24
C ARG A 294 18.17 7.05 -6.67
N SER A 295 18.46 6.08 -5.81
CA SER A 295 18.18 4.64 -5.98
C SER A 295 16.70 4.27 -5.90
N GLY A 296 15.93 4.68 -6.91
CA GLY A 296 14.52 4.30 -7.11
C GLY A 296 13.49 5.31 -6.60
N TRP A 297 13.90 6.35 -5.86
CA TRP A 297 13.00 7.28 -5.18
C TRP A 297 13.43 8.74 -5.34
N CYS A 298 12.52 9.67 -5.03
CA CYS A 298 12.81 11.10 -4.91
C CYS A 298 12.07 11.66 -3.69
N PRO A 299 12.65 12.60 -2.92
CA PRO A 299 11.95 13.27 -1.82
C PRO A 299 10.64 13.91 -2.29
N GLY A 300 9.52 13.44 -1.76
CA GLY A 300 8.18 13.92 -2.08
C GLY A 300 7.42 13.15 -3.16
N ASP A 301 7.92 12.00 -3.63
CA ASP A 301 7.24 11.14 -4.60
C ASP A 301 7.05 9.70 -4.09
N ARG A 302 6.14 8.96 -4.73
CA ARG A 302 6.00 7.51 -4.58
C ARG A 302 7.20 6.78 -5.20
N VAL A 303 7.48 5.59 -4.70
CA VAL A 303 8.40 4.63 -5.35
C VAL A 303 7.54 3.77 -6.27
N ALA A 304 7.80 3.82 -7.57
CA ALA A 304 7.11 2.98 -8.53
C ALA A 304 7.63 1.52 -8.42
N PRO A 305 6.75 0.50 -8.47
CA PRO A 305 7.19 -0.88 -8.55
C PRO A 305 7.80 -1.17 -9.93
N LEU A 306 8.71 -2.15 -9.97
CA LEU A 306 8.97 -2.93 -11.16
C LEU A 306 7.83 -3.93 -11.34
N GLU A 307 7.27 -4.01 -12.55
CA GLU A 307 6.39 -5.09 -12.98
C GLU A 307 7.17 -5.92 -14.02
N LEU A 308 7.56 -7.13 -13.62
CA LEU A 308 8.32 -8.07 -14.46
C LEU A 308 7.43 -9.25 -14.83
N ASP A 309 7.21 -9.44 -16.12
CA ASP A 309 6.51 -10.62 -16.65
C ASP A 309 7.40 -11.87 -16.50
N LEU A 310 6.91 -12.85 -15.74
CA LEU A 310 7.58 -14.13 -15.48
C LEU A 310 6.80 -15.31 -16.06
N THR A 311 5.83 -15.06 -16.96
CA THR A 311 4.94 -16.08 -17.52
C THR A 311 5.69 -17.24 -18.19
N ASP A 312 6.78 -16.97 -18.89
CA ASP A 312 7.61 -17.98 -19.56
C ASP A 312 8.57 -18.72 -18.58
N HIS A 313 8.62 -18.31 -17.32
CA HIS A 313 9.48 -18.88 -16.28
C HIS A 313 8.70 -19.59 -15.16
N LEU A 314 7.44 -19.21 -14.91
CA LEU A 314 6.61 -19.70 -13.82
C LEU A 314 5.35 -20.38 -14.37
N GLY A 315 5.48 -21.68 -14.67
CA GLY A 315 4.35 -22.54 -15.00
C GLY A 315 3.56 -22.95 -13.75
N PRO A 316 2.40 -23.62 -13.90
CA PRO A 316 1.68 -24.16 -12.74
C PRO A 316 2.48 -25.24 -11.99
N GLY A 317 2.49 -25.14 -10.65
CA GLY A 317 3.24 -26.04 -9.76
C GLY A 317 4.27 -25.33 -8.88
N PRO A 318 5.17 -26.11 -8.23
CA PRO A 318 6.17 -25.58 -7.30
C PRO A 318 7.38 -24.99 -8.02
N HIS A 319 7.80 -23.79 -7.60
CA HIS A 319 8.99 -23.09 -8.08
C HIS A 319 9.76 -22.44 -6.91
N ARG A 320 11.02 -22.06 -7.13
CA ARG A 320 11.82 -21.24 -6.20
C ARG A 320 12.19 -19.91 -6.85
N LEU A 321 11.67 -18.82 -6.31
CA LEU A 321 12.07 -17.46 -6.69
C LEU A 321 13.12 -16.93 -5.72
N SER A 322 14.07 -16.13 -6.19
CA SER A 322 14.94 -15.31 -5.32
C SER A 322 15.20 -13.94 -5.89
N LEU A 323 15.34 -12.96 -4.99
CA LEU A 323 15.69 -11.57 -5.29
C LEU A 323 16.94 -11.18 -4.48
N ARG A 324 18.00 -10.76 -5.16
CA ARG A 324 19.29 -10.38 -4.57
C ARG A 324 19.69 -8.98 -5.00
N VAL A 325 20.16 -8.16 -4.06
CA VAL A 325 20.78 -6.86 -4.35
C VAL A 325 22.30 -7.01 -4.29
N GLU A 326 23.00 -6.74 -5.39
CA GLU A 326 24.45 -6.89 -5.45
C GLU A 326 25.16 -5.68 -4.83
N ASP A 327 26.36 -5.90 -4.27
CA ASP A 327 27.27 -4.86 -3.80
C ASP A 327 26.70 -3.80 -2.84
N ILE A 328 25.71 -4.16 -1.99
CA ILE A 328 25.23 -3.29 -0.90
C ILE A 328 26.44 -2.79 -0.09
N ARG A 329 26.56 -1.48 0.20
CA ARG A 329 27.71 -0.96 0.99
C ARG A 329 27.75 -1.69 2.36
N PRO A 330 28.82 -2.43 2.67
CA PRO A 330 28.98 -3.06 3.98
C PRO A 330 29.21 -2.00 5.06
N ARG A 331 29.14 -2.43 6.32
CA ARG A 331 29.43 -1.57 7.46
C ARG A 331 30.90 -1.16 7.48
N ASP A 332 31.16 0.14 7.60
CA ASP A 332 32.49 0.70 7.84
C ASP A 332 32.86 0.78 9.33
N GLU A 333 34.06 1.27 9.62
CA GLU A 333 34.62 1.34 10.98
C GLU A 333 33.83 2.31 11.88
N GLU A 334 33.22 3.34 11.30
CA GLU A 334 32.30 4.27 11.98
C GLU A 334 30.88 3.69 12.18
N GLY A 335 30.60 2.51 11.62
CA GLY A 335 29.33 1.80 11.76
C GLY A 335 28.26 2.19 10.74
N HIS A 336 28.61 2.95 9.70
CA HIS A 336 27.71 3.33 8.61
C HIS A 336 27.66 2.29 7.49
N PHE A 337 26.49 2.13 6.87
CA PHE A 337 26.22 1.09 5.87
C PHE A 337 25.17 1.52 4.86
N GLY A 338 25.14 0.85 3.72
CA GLY A 338 24.03 0.88 2.78
C GLY A 338 22.95 -0.12 3.17
N TYR A 339 21.69 0.22 2.93
CA TYR A 339 20.58 -0.69 3.14
C TYR A 339 19.47 -0.49 2.11
N TRP A 340 18.70 -1.54 1.87
CA TRP A 340 17.62 -1.56 0.89
C TRP A 340 16.30 -1.89 1.57
N ARG A 341 15.26 -1.12 1.23
CA ARG A 341 13.88 -1.51 1.49
C ARG A 341 13.42 -2.29 0.28
N VAL A 342 12.88 -3.48 0.47
CA VAL A 342 12.48 -4.38 -0.62
C VAL A 342 11.18 -5.06 -0.24
N SER A 343 10.19 -5.00 -1.13
CA SER A 343 8.93 -5.73 -1.03
C SER A 343 8.62 -6.36 -2.37
N ALA A 344 8.02 -7.55 -2.37
CA ALA A 344 7.61 -8.21 -3.60
C ALA A 344 6.41 -9.15 -3.39
N CYS A 345 5.59 -9.27 -4.43
CA CYS A 345 4.58 -10.30 -4.57
C CYS A 345 4.54 -10.83 -6.01
N LEU A 346 4.05 -12.06 -6.19
CA LEU A 346 3.58 -12.53 -7.49
C LEU A 346 2.10 -12.20 -7.62
N VAL A 347 1.71 -11.82 -8.81
CA VAL A 347 0.32 -11.59 -9.22
C VAL A 347 0.05 -12.48 -10.43
N GLY A 348 -1.10 -13.14 -10.47
CA GLY A 348 -1.45 -14.01 -11.59
C GLY A 348 -2.88 -13.93 -12.06
N TRP A 349 -3.05 -14.33 -13.31
CA TRP A 349 -4.30 -14.35 -14.05
C TRP A 349 -4.49 -15.71 -14.73
N HIS A 350 -5.73 -16.17 -14.77
CA HIS A 350 -6.18 -17.34 -15.53
C HIS A 350 -6.58 -16.95 -16.96
N SER A 351 -6.90 -15.68 -17.21
CA SER A 351 -7.00 -15.06 -18.54
C SER A 351 -5.63 -14.84 -19.20
N ARG A 352 -5.59 -14.42 -20.47
CA ARG A 352 -4.36 -14.06 -21.18
C ARG A 352 -4.21 -12.56 -21.33
#